data_AF-A0A7X6CN82-F1
#
_entry.id   AF-A0A7X6CN82-F1
#
_cell.length_a   1.000
_cell.length_b   1.000
_cell.length_c   1.000
_cell.angle_alpha   90.00
_cell.angle_beta   90.00
_cell.angle_gamma   90.00
#
_symmetry.space_group_name_H-M   'P 1'
#
loop_
_entity.id
_entity.type
_entity.pdbx_description
1 polymer ?
#
loop_
_entity_poly.entity_id
_entity_poly.type
_entity_poly.pdbx_seq_one_letter_code
_entity_poly.pdbx_strand_id
1 'polypeptide(L)'
;MNRSLDYRTDFYSFGVTLYEMFAKKLPFANTDPRELVHCHIAKQPIAPEKINPEIPLALSEIVMKLLAKNPEERYQSAWGIKADLEECLNQLQRCGTISEFSLGSRDIFDKFQIPEKLYGREKELATLLAAFERISQPAENKNSTAMKRREMMLVAGDSGTGKSSLVKEIQKPVTEKRGYFIAGKFDRLQQNIPYSALVKAFQGSIQQILTESETKFQEWRSKLLTALDNNAQIIIDVIPEVESIIGKQPADGRIGNNRVSKSF
;
A
#
# COMPACT_ATOMS: atom_id res chain seq x y z
N MET A 1 -2.33 -0.66 1.78
CA MET A 1 -3.34 -1.69 2.15
C MET A 1 -4.71 -1.06 1.95
N ASN A 2 -5.34 -1.32 0.81
CA ASN A 2 -6.47 -0.53 0.31
C ASN A 2 -7.85 -1.16 0.50
N ARG A 3 -7.93 -2.36 1.07
CA ARG A 3 -9.15 -3.16 1.16
C ARG A 3 -9.31 -3.76 2.55
N SER A 4 -10.53 -4.06 2.98
CA SER A 4 -10.70 -4.83 4.21
C SER A 4 -10.00 -6.17 4.06
N LEU A 5 -9.22 -6.58 5.07
CA LEU A 5 -8.60 -7.88 5.08
C LEU A 5 -9.68 -8.95 5.16
N ASP A 6 -9.64 -9.90 4.23
CA ASP A 6 -10.49 -11.08 4.22
C ASP A 6 -9.66 -12.35 3.99
N TYR A 7 -10.33 -13.50 3.93
CA TYR A 7 -9.72 -14.82 3.75
C TYR A 7 -8.92 -14.97 2.44
N ARG A 8 -9.15 -14.12 1.43
CA ARG A 8 -8.37 -14.15 0.18
C ARG A 8 -6.94 -13.64 0.38
N THR A 9 -6.65 -13.07 1.56
CA THR A 9 -5.28 -12.83 2.02
C THR A 9 -4.54 -14.15 2.23
N ASP A 10 -5.20 -15.16 2.79
CA ASP A 10 -4.61 -16.49 2.98
C ASP A 10 -4.38 -17.19 1.64
N PHE A 11 -5.28 -17.00 0.67
CA PHE A 11 -5.09 -17.51 -0.69
C PHE A 11 -3.88 -16.88 -1.37
N TYR A 12 -3.65 -15.59 -1.15
CA TYR A 12 -2.46 -14.91 -1.65
C TYR A 12 -1.19 -15.50 -1.02
N SER A 13 -1.17 -15.66 0.31
CA SER A 13 -0.06 -16.27 1.04
C SER A 13 0.21 -17.70 0.59
N PHE A 14 -0.85 -18.50 0.37
CA PHE A 14 -0.75 -19.84 -0.19
C PHE A 14 -0.17 -19.84 -1.61
N GLY A 15 -0.58 -18.88 -2.45
CA GLY A 15 0.01 -18.65 -3.77
C GLY A 15 1.51 -18.36 -3.70
N VAL A 16 1.97 -17.58 -2.72
CA VAL A 16 3.41 -17.32 -2.48
C VAL A 16 4.13 -18.62 -2.11
N THR A 17 3.55 -19.46 -1.24
CA THR A 17 4.11 -20.76 -0.88
C THR A 17 4.22 -21.69 -2.10
N LEU A 18 3.15 -21.82 -2.89
CA LEU A 18 3.18 -22.65 -4.11
C LEU A 18 4.21 -22.16 -5.12
N TYR A 19 4.30 -20.83 -5.30
CA TYR A 19 5.30 -20.22 -6.16
C TYR A 19 6.71 -20.63 -5.73
N GLU A 20 7.03 -20.51 -4.44
CA GLU A 20 8.34 -20.89 -3.93
C GLU A 20 8.60 -22.40 -4.06
N MET A 21 7.58 -23.24 -3.83
CA MET A 21 7.71 -24.70 -3.96
C MET A 21 8.06 -25.13 -5.38
N PHE A 22 7.40 -24.53 -6.39
CA PHE A 22 7.59 -24.88 -7.80
C PHE A 22 8.79 -24.18 -8.42
N ALA A 23 8.92 -22.87 -8.24
CA ALA A 23 10.00 -22.07 -8.83
C ALA A 23 11.32 -22.11 -8.03
N LYS A 24 11.32 -22.71 -6.83
CA LYS A 24 12.45 -22.74 -5.87
C LYS A 24 12.99 -21.36 -5.49
N LYS A 25 12.18 -20.31 -5.68
CA LYS A 25 12.50 -18.90 -5.44
C LYS A 25 11.24 -18.18 -5.01
N LEU A 26 11.38 -17.17 -4.15
CA LEU A 26 10.26 -16.28 -3.82
C LEU A 26 9.82 -15.46 -5.04
N PRO A 27 8.53 -15.07 -5.12
CA PRO A 27 8.03 -14.20 -6.19
C PRO A 27 8.74 -12.84 -6.21
N PHE A 28 9.18 -12.35 -5.05
CA PHE A 28 9.95 -11.12 -4.90
C PHE A 28 11.11 -11.37 -3.93
N ALA A 29 12.35 -11.18 -4.37
CA ALA A 29 13.57 -11.42 -3.60
C ALA A 29 14.23 -10.10 -3.16
N ASN A 30 13.46 -9.18 -2.57
CA ASN A 30 13.99 -7.92 -2.09
C ASN A 30 14.23 -7.94 -0.58
N THR A 31 15.27 -7.26 -0.12
CA THR A 31 15.62 -7.13 1.31
C THR A 31 15.07 -5.86 1.93
N ASP A 32 14.74 -4.84 1.13
CA ASP A 32 14.10 -3.62 1.63
C ASP A 32 12.59 -3.89 1.90
N PRO A 33 12.12 -3.77 3.15
CA PRO A 33 10.72 -4.00 3.50
C PRO A 33 9.75 -3.13 2.70
N ARG A 34 10.11 -1.88 2.37
CA ARG A 34 9.25 -1.01 1.57
C ARG A 34 9.17 -1.45 0.13
N GLU A 35 10.30 -1.89 -0.42
CA GLU A 35 10.33 -2.41 -1.78
C GLU A 35 9.56 -3.72 -1.90
N LEU A 36 9.59 -4.57 -0.86
CA LEU A 36 8.71 -5.73 -0.76
C LEU A 36 7.23 -5.34 -0.72
N VAL A 37 6.85 -4.35 0.11
CA VAL A 37 5.45 -3.83 0.14
C VAL A 37 5.03 -3.33 -1.24
N HIS A 38 5.88 -2.56 -1.91
CA HIS A 38 5.62 -2.11 -3.28
C HIS A 38 5.43 -3.30 -4.23
N CYS A 39 6.30 -4.31 -4.15
CA CYS A 39 6.20 -5.50 -4.99
C CYS A 39 4.87 -6.24 -4.77
N HIS A 40 4.45 -6.39 -3.51
CA HIS A 40 3.19 -7.04 -3.18
C HIS A 40 1.96 -6.22 -3.62
N ILE A 41 2.02 -4.89 -3.62
CA ILE A 41 0.90 -4.03 -4.03
C ILE A 41 0.75 -3.91 -5.56
N ALA A 42 1.85 -3.71 -6.28
CA ALA A 42 1.81 -3.25 -7.67
C ALA A 42 2.57 -4.16 -8.65
N LYS A 43 3.71 -4.72 -8.25
CA LYS A 43 4.56 -5.49 -9.17
C LYS A 43 4.00 -6.88 -9.45
N GLN A 44 3.82 -7.24 -10.72
CA GLN A 44 3.48 -8.61 -11.10
C GLN A 44 4.73 -9.52 -10.98
N PRO A 45 4.61 -10.71 -10.36
CA PRO A 45 5.69 -11.69 -10.34
C PRO A 45 5.88 -12.31 -11.73
N ILE A 46 7.07 -12.87 -11.97
CA ILE A 46 7.35 -13.63 -13.20
C ILE A 46 6.59 -14.95 -13.11
N ALA A 47 5.88 -15.36 -14.17
CA ALA A 47 5.16 -16.63 -14.14
C ALA A 47 6.12 -17.83 -13.90
N PRO A 48 5.78 -18.80 -13.03
CA PRO A 48 6.62 -19.96 -12.75
C PRO A 48 7.12 -20.70 -14.00
N GLU A 49 6.26 -20.90 -14.99
CA GLU A 49 6.59 -21.56 -16.27
C GLU A 49 7.68 -20.82 -17.07
N LYS A 50 7.80 -19.50 -16.90
CA LYS A 50 8.91 -18.72 -17.49
C LYS A 50 10.23 -18.87 -16.74
N ILE A 51 10.20 -19.30 -15.48
CA ILE A 51 11.39 -19.54 -14.65
C ILE A 51 11.89 -20.97 -14.87
N ASN A 52 10.96 -21.92 -14.87
CA ASN A 52 11.25 -23.31 -15.17
C ASN A 52 10.20 -23.84 -16.18
N PRO A 53 10.57 -24.03 -17.46
CA PRO A 53 9.69 -24.57 -18.49
C PRO A 53 9.17 -25.99 -18.22
N GLU A 54 9.75 -26.72 -17.26
CA GLU A 54 9.22 -28.02 -16.82
C GLU A 54 7.92 -27.88 -16.01
N ILE A 55 7.61 -26.68 -15.51
CA ILE A 55 6.37 -26.42 -14.78
C ILE A 55 5.23 -26.31 -15.80
N PRO A 56 4.20 -27.17 -15.73
CA PRO A 56 3.05 -27.09 -16.63
C PRO A 56 2.34 -25.73 -16.55
N LEU A 57 1.91 -25.23 -17.71
CA LEU A 57 1.25 -23.93 -17.83
C LEU A 57 0.05 -23.80 -16.88
N ALA A 58 -0.81 -24.81 -16.79
CA ALA A 58 -1.97 -24.80 -15.90
C ALA A 58 -1.60 -24.57 -14.41
N LEU A 59 -0.51 -25.19 -13.92
CA LEU A 59 -0.04 -24.97 -12.55
C LEU A 59 0.52 -23.55 -12.37
N SER A 60 1.25 -23.05 -13.36
CA SER A 60 1.75 -21.67 -13.39
C SER A 60 0.59 -20.67 -13.34
N GLU A 61 -0.48 -20.91 -14.10
CA GLU A 61 -1.68 -20.07 -14.11
C GLU A 61 -2.46 -20.10 -12.79
N ILE A 62 -2.58 -21.26 -12.13
CA ILE A 62 -3.18 -21.36 -10.78
C ILE A 62 -2.41 -20.48 -9.79
N VAL A 63 -1.08 -20.58 -9.79
CA VAL A 63 -0.21 -19.77 -8.93
C VAL A 63 -0.37 -18.28 -9.25
N MET A 64 -0.37 -17.90 -10.53
CA MET A 64 -0.54 -16.50 -10.94
C MET A 64 -1.92 -15.94 -10.58
N LYS A 65 -2.97 -16.74 -10.66
CA LYS A 65 -4.33 -16.37 -10.23
C LYS A 65 -4.38 -16.14 -8.72
N LEU A 66 -3.74 -16.97 -7.90
CA LEU A 66 -3.62 -16.75 -6.45
C LEU A 66 -2.84 -15.46 -6.11
N LEU A 67 -1.82 -15.15 -6.90
CA LEU A 67 -0.96 -13.97 -6.75
C LEU A 67 -1.54 -12.69 -7.35
N ALA A 68 -2.76 -12.71 -7.87
CA ALA A 68 -3.41 -11.53 -8.44
C ALA A 68 -3.48 -10.38 -7.42
N LYS A 69 -3.23 -9.16 -7.88
CA LYS A 69 -3.19 -7.96 -7.01
C LYS A 69 -4.57 -7.53 -6.57
N ASN A 70 -5.55 -7.73 -7.44
CA ASN A 70 -6.96 -7.57 -7.11
C ASN A 70 -7.50 -8.87 -6.48
N PRO A 71 -7.97 -8.87 -5.22
CA PRO A 71 -8.63 -10.02 -4.62
C PRO A 71 -9.80 -10.61 -5.43
N GLU A 72 -10.47 -9.80 -6.24
CA GLU A 72 -11.59 -10.25 -7.11
C GLU A 72 -11.11 -11.10 -8.30
N GLU A 73 -9.84 -10.98 -8.68
CA GLU A 73 -9.22 -11.79 -9.74
C GLU A 73 -8.63 -13.10 -9.19
N ARG A 74 -8.53 -13.22 -7.86
CA ARG A 74 -8.11 -14.46 -7.19
C ARG A 74 -9.25 -15.48 -7.21
N TYR A 75 -8.94 -16.69 -6.72
CA TYR A 75 -9.98 -17.62 -6.34
C TYR A 75 -10.87 -17.04 -5.25
N GLN A 76 -12.17 -17.25 -5.39
CA GLN A 76 -13.19 -16.75 -4.47
C GLN A 76 -13.53 -17.79 -3.39
N SER A 77 -13.15 -19.05 -3.61
CA SER A 77 -13.32 -20.17 -2.68
C SER A 77 -12.09 -21.07 -2.61
N ALA A 78 -11.88 -21.70 -1.45
CA ALA A 78 -10.87 -22.76 -1.31
C ALA A 78 -11.25 -24.00 -2.14
N TRP A 79 -12.56 -24.20 -2.40
CA TRP A 79 -13.05 -25.30 -3.22
C TRP A 79 -12.62 -25.15 -4.69
N GLY A 80 -12.65 -23.92 -5.24
CA GLY A 80 -12.13 -23.65 -6.58
C GLY A 80 -10.63 -23.96 -6.70
N ILE A 81 -9.82 -23.58 -5.71
CA ILE A 81 -8.38 -23.89 -5.66
C ILE A 81 -8.18 -25.41 -5.62
N LYS A 82 -8.89 -26.09 -4.73
CA LYS A 82 -8.80 -27.54 -4.56
C LYS A 82 -9.17 -28.27 -5.86
N ALA A 83 -10.27 -27.88 -6.50
CA ALA A 83 -10.76 -28.51 -7.72
C ALA A 83 -9.75 -28.43 -8.87
N ASP A 84 -9.14 -27.25 -9.08
CA ASP A 84 -8.14 -27.08 -10.14
C ASP A 84 -6.85 -27.86 -9.84
N LEU A 85 -6.41 -27.93 -8.57
CA LEU A 85 -5.27 -28.75 -8.17
C LEU A 85 -5.54 -30.26 -8.27
N GLU A 86 -6.76 -30.71 -7.95
CA GLU A 86 -7.17 -32.11 -8.12
C GLU A 86 -7.24 -32.49 -9.60
N GLU A 87 -7.66 -31.58 -10.47
CA GLU A 87 -7.64 -31.80 -11.93
C GLU A 87 -6.21 -31.98 -12.44
N CYS A 88 -5.29 -31.11 -12.04
CA CYS A 88 -3.85 -31.26 -12.30
C CYS A 88 -3.32 -32.63 -11.84
N LEU A 89 -3.66 -33.05 -10.62
CA LEU A 89 -3.23 -34.34 -10.07
C LEU A 89 -3.80 -35.52 -10.86
N ASN A 90 -5.09 -35.47 -11.22
CA ASN A 90 -5.77 -36.51 -11.99
C ASN A 90 -5.17 -36.67 -13.39
N GLN A 91 -4.87 -35.56 -14.08
CA GLN A 91 -4.22 -35.60 -15.39
C GLN A 91 -2.81 -36.19 -15.30
N LEU A 92 -2.04 -35.77 -14.28
CA LEU A 92 -0.70 -36.31 -14.04
C LEU A 92 -0.73 -37.83 -13.78
N GLN A 93 -1.68 -38.31 -12.99
CA GLN A 93 -1.83 -39.74 -12.69
C GLN A 93 -2.28 -40.57 -13.89
N ARG A 94 -3.14 -40.01 -14.76
CA ARG A 94 -3.71 -40.73 -15.92
C ARG A 94 -2.81 -40.70 -17.14
N CYS A 95 -2.24 -39.55 -17.44
CA CYS A 95 -1.58 -39.25 -18.71
C CYS A 95 -0.10 -38.89 -18.55
N GLY A 96 0.41 -38.78 -17.31
CA GLY A 96 1.80 -38.40 -17.03
C GLY A 96 2.13 -36.93 -17.35
N THR A 97 1.17 -36.17 -17.87
CA THR A 97 1.32 -34.76 -18.27
C THR A 97 0.07 -33.98 -17.89
N ILE A 98 0.25 -32.68 -17.62
CA ILE A 98 -0.85 -31.76 -17.29
C ILE A 98 -1.05 -30.87 -18.51
N SER A 99 -2.23 -30.99 -19.12
CA SER A 99 -2.67 -30.16 -20.26
C SER A 99 -3.37 -28.90 -19.77
N GLU A 100 -3.52 -27.92 -20.67
CA GLU A 100 -4.21 -26.67 -20.38
C GLU A 100 -5.72 -26.91 -20.20
N PHE A 101 -6.32 -26.24 -19.21
CA PHE A 101 -7.76 -26.27 -18.97
C PHE A 101 -8.24 -24.95 -18.35
N SER A 102 -9.53 -24.66 -18.45
CA SER A 102 -10.10 -23.43 -17.91
C SER A 102 -10.15 -23.42 -16.38
N LEU A 103 -9.33 -22.57 -15.76
CA LEU A 103 -9.25 -22.42 -14.30
C LEU A 103 -10.49 -21.78 -13.69
N GLY A 104 -10.83 -22.21 -12.47
CA GLY A 104 -11.93 -21.67 -11.69
C GLY A 104 -13.32 -21.97 -12.24
N SER A 105 -13.45 -22.98 -13.11
CA SER A 105 -14.75 -23.49 -13.58
C SER A 105 -15.66 -23.92 -12.42
N ARG A 106 -15.05 -24.28 -11.30
CA ARG A 106 -15.64 -24.71 -10.05
C ARG A 106 -15.48 -23.67 -8.93
N ASP A 107 -15.07 -22.44 -9.23
CA ASP A 107 -14.90 -21.41 -8.21
C ASP A 107 -16.24 -20.72 -7.90
N ILE A 108 -16.92 -21.21 -6.86
CA ILE A 108 -18.24 -20.72 -6.46
C ILE A 108 -18.09 -19.75 -5.30
N PHE A 109 -18.86 -18.66 -5.30
CA PHE A 109 -18.90 -17.73 -4.18
C PHE A 109 -19.66 -18.36 -2.99
N ASP A 110 -18.93 -18.78 -1.97
CA ASP A 110 -19.54 -19.22 -0.70
C ASP A 110 -20.13 -18.04 0.10
N LYS A 111 -19.76 -16.79 -0.25
CA LYS A 111 -20.19 -15.57 0.42
C LYS A 111 -20.49 -14.47 -0.59
N PHE A 112 -21.61 -13.78 -0.40
CA PHE A 112 -21.88 -12.55 -1.13
C PHE A 112 -20.85 -11.48 -0.74
N GLN A 113 -20.10 -10.98 -1.72
CA GLN A 113 -19.14 -9.90 -1.53
C GLN A 113 -19.47 -8.74 -2.46
N ILE A 114 -19.43 -7.53 -1.92
CA ILE A 114 -19.55 -6.32 -2.73
C ILE A 114 -18.18 -6.07 -3.37
N PRO A 115 -18.08 -5.98 -4.70
CA PRO A 115 -16.84 -5.63 -5.37
C PRO A 115 -16.32 -4.29 -4.84
N GLU A 116 -15.03 -4.25 -4.50
CA GLU A 116 -14.34 -3.02 -4.10
C GLU A 116 -13.72 -2.30 -5.31
N LYS A 117 -13.91 -2.82 -6.53
CA LYS A 117 -13.53 -2.13 -7.76
C LYS A 117 -14.30 -0.82 -7.92
N LEU A 118 -13.56 0.23 -8.24
CA LEU A 118 -14.13 1.54 -8.54
C LEU A 118 -14.66 1.53 -9.98
N TYR A 119 -15.97 1.74 -10.15
CA TYR A 119 -16.63 1.79 -11.45
C TYR A 119 -17.12 3.20 -11.77
N GLY A 120 -16.98 3.63 -13.04
CA GLY A 120 -17.60 4.87 -13.53
C GLY A 120 -16.96 6.16 -13.00
N ARG A 121 -15.75 6.06 -12.45
CA ARG A 121 -14.95 7.17 -11.89
C ARG A 121 -13.62 7.35 -12.61
N GLU A 122 -13.53 6.86 -13.84
CA GLU A 122 -12.29 6.86 -14.62
C GLU A 122 -11.80 8.29 -14.89
N LYS A 123 -12.73 9.24 -15.09
CA LYS A 123 -12.40 10.65 -15.33
C LYS A 123 -11.85 11.34 -14.08
N GLU A 124 -12.48 11.14 -12.93
CA GLU A 124 -12.03 11.70 -11.66
C GLU A 124 -10.70 11.10 -11.22
N LEU A 125 -10.53 9.78 -11.42
CA LEU A 125 -9.25 9.12 -11.18
C LEU A 125 -8.16 9.66 -12.11
N ALA A 126 -8.43 9.79 -13.41
CA ALA A 126 -7.47 10.39 -14.35
C ALA A 126 -7.07 11.81 -13.95
N THR A 127 -7.99 12.60 -13.40
CA THR A 127 -7.70 13.95 -12.90
C THR A 127 -6.74 13.93 -11.70
N LEU A 128 -6.96 13.02 -10.75
CA LEU A 128 -6.08 12.80 -9.60
C LEU A 128 -4.68 12.32 -10.03
N LEU A 129 -4.63 11.38 -10.97
CA LEU A 129 -3.37 10.84 -11.50
C LEU A 129 -2.58 11.90 -12.27
N ALA A 130 -3.24 12.70 -13.11
CA ALA A 130 -2.58 13.78 -13.85
C ALA A 130 -1.98 14.83 -12.91
N ALA A 131 -2.66 15.16 -11.80
CA ALA A 131 -2.09 16.04 -10.79
C ALA A 131 -0.87 15.43 -10.09
N PHE A 132 -0.95 14.15 -9.73
CA PHE A 132 0.18 13.44 -9.16
C PHE A 132 1.39 13.38 -10.10
N GLU A 133 1.17 13.15 -11.40
CA GLU A 133 2.25 13.13 -12.40
C GLU A 133 2.91 14.50 -12.53
N ARG A 134 2.14 15.59 -12.60
CA ARG A 134 2.67 16.96 -12.69
C ARG A 134 3.59 17.34 -11.52
N ILE A 135 3.28 16.87 -10.30
CA ILE A 135 4.10 17.15 -9.11
C ILE A 135 5.28 16.17 -8.96
N SER A 136 5.20 15.00 -9.59
CA SER A 136 6.22 13.95 -9.48
C SER A 136 7.34 14.10 -10.51
N GLN A 137 7.15 14.87 -11.57
CA GLN A 137 8.19 15.15 -12.56
C GLN A 137 9.27 16.08 -11.98
N PRO A 138 10.57 15.74 -12.12
CA PRO A 138 11.65 16.63 -11.71
C PRO A 138 11.58 17.92 -12.54
N ALA A 139 11.77 19.08 -11.88
CA ALA A 139 11.78 20.37 -12.58
C ALA A 139 12.94 20.40 -13.58
N GLU A 140 12.64 20.27 -14.88
CA GLU A 140 13.65 20.19 -15.95
C GLU A 140 14.43 21.50 -16.17
N ASN A 141 14.06 22.60 -15.51
CA ASN A 141 14.78 23.86 -15.62
C ASN A 141 15.67 24.14 -14.39
N LYS A 142 16.95 23.80 -14.53
CA LYS A 142 18.04 24.13 -13.58
C LYS A 142 18.29 25.63 -13.38
N ASN A 143 17.70 26.50 -14.20
CA ASN A 143 17.91 27.96 -14.17
C ASN A 143 16.73 28.76 -13.63
N SER A 144 15.72 28.10 -13.06
CA SER A 144 14.64 28.76 -12.36
C SER A 144 14.71 28.37 -10.90
N THR A 145 14.53 29.34 -10.00
CA THR A 145 14.15 29.16 -8.60
C THR A 145 12.82 28.41 -8.54
N ALA A 146 12.84 27.13 -8.91
CA ALA A 146 11.68 26.30 -9.10
C ALA A 146 11.11 25.97 -7.72
N MET A 147 10.20 26.83 -7.27
CA MET A 147 9.31 26.61 -6.15
C MET A 147 8.81 25.17 -6.21
N LYS A 148 9.11 24.34 -5.19
CA LYS A 148 8.57 22.98 -5.09
C LYS A 148 7.06 23.04 -5.33
N ARG A 149 6.58 22.47 -6.44
CA ARG A 149 5.17 22.53 -6.84
C ARG A 149 4.35 21.73 -5.83
N ARG A 150 3.36 22.37 -5.21
CA ARG A 150 2.41 21.75 -4.29
C ARG A 150 1.02 21.93 -4.90
N GLU A 151 0.28 20.85 -5.04
CA GLU A 151 -1.11 20.89 -5.53
C GLU A 151 -2.04 20.42 -4.41
N MET A 152 -3.21 21.06 -4.30
CA MET A 152 -4.28 20.66 -3.39
C MET A 152 -5.49 20.28 -4.24
N MET A 153 -6.10 19.14 -3.92
CA MET A 153 -7.29 18.65 -4.61
C MET A 153 -8.41 18.40 -3.60
N LEU A 154 -9.60 18.90 -3.92
CA LEU A 154 -10.80 18.71 -3.11
C LEU A 154 -11.74 17.73 -3.81
N VAL A 155 -12.04 16.61 -3.16
CA VAL A 155 -13.04 15.64 -3.63
C VAL A 155 -14.32 15.83 -2.82
N ALA A 156 -15.33 16.45 -3.43
CA ALA A 156 -16.63 16.73 -2.82
C ALA A 156 -17.72 15.81 -3.37
N GLY A 157 -18.80 15.64 -2.61
CA GLY A 157 -19.96 14.82 -2.97
C GLY A 157 -20.68 14.28 -1.73
N ASP A 158 -21.81 13.60 -1.92
CA ASP A 158 -22.63 13.12 -0.81
C ASP A 158 -21.95 12.01 -0.01
N SER A 159 -22.37 11.81 1.24
CA SER A 159 -21.88 10.68 2.05
C SER A 159 -22.14 9.34 1.34
N GLY A 160 -21.20 8.40 1.44
CA GLY A 160 -21.34 7.07 0.84
C GLY A 160 -21.10 6.98 -0.67
N THR A 161 -20.85 8.09 -1.38
CA THR A 161 -20.62 8.10 -2.85
C THR A 161 -19.27 7.54 -3.32
N GLY A 162 -18.46 6.98 -2.41
CA GLY A 162 -17.17 6.36 -2.76
C GLY A 162 -15.96 7.31 -2.80
N LYS A 163 -16.07 8.55 -2.30
CA LYS A 163 -14.96 9.53 -2.29
C LYS A 163 -13.66 8.99 -1.69
N SER A 164 -13.76 8.31 -0.55
CA SER A 164 -12.58 7.72 0.11
C SER A 164 -11.98 6.58 -0.72
N SER A 165 -12.80 5.80 -1.42
CA SER A 165 -12.33 4.74 -2.32
C SER A 165 -11.59 5.32 -3.53
N LEU A 166 -12.11 6.41 -4.12
CA LEU A 166 -11.46 7.14 -5.20
C LEU A 166 -10.06 7.64 -4.79
N VAL A 167 -9.94 8.30 -3.62
CA VAL A 167 -8.65 8.81 -3.14
C VAL A 167 -7.67 7.67 -2.87
N LYS A 168 -8.14 6.53 -2.34
CA LYS A 168 -7.29 5.37 -2.08
C LYS A 168 -6.64 4.79 -3.33
N GLU A 169 -7.27 4.88 -4.50
CA GLU A 169 -6.66 4.39 -5.75
C GLU A 169 -5.32 5.06 -6.07
N ILE A 170 -5.08 6.29 -5.59
CA ILE A 170 -3.81 6.99 -5.77
C ILE A 170 -2.64 6.35 -5.00
N GLN A 171 -2.91 5.48 -4.02
CA GLN A 171 -1.85 4.85 -3.23
C GLN A 171 -0.93 3.98 -4.10
N LYS A 172 -1.47 3.28 -5.12
CA LYS A 172 -0.70 2.42 -6.02
C LYS A 172 0.39 3.19 -6.79
N PRO A 173 0.07 4.23 -7.57
CA PRO A 173 1.08 5.02 -8.31
C PRO A 173 2.02 5.80 -7.39
N VAL A 174 1.55 6.27 -6.23
CA VAL A 174 2.43 6.89 -5.22
C VAL A 174 3.51 5.90 -4.75
N THR A 175 3.10 4.66 -4.47
CA THR A 175 4.00 3.60 -4.01
C THR A 175 4.97 3.16 -5.13
N GLU A 176 4.50 3.11 -6.39
CA GLU A 176 5.35 2.86 -7.58
C GLU A 176 6.48 3.88 -7.74
N LYS A 177 6.22 5.15 -7.47
CA LYS A 177 7.24 6.21 -7.49
C LYS A 177 8.05 6.29 -6.20
N ARG A 178 7.96 5.28 -5.31
CA ARG A 178 8.63 5.25 -3.99
C ARG A 178 8.28 6.47 -3.12
N GLY A 179 7.08 7.01 -3.30
CA GLY A 179 6.54 8.12 -2.53
C GLY A 179 5.90 7.66 -1.21
N TYR A 180 5.71 8.61 -0.31
CA TYR A 180 5.01 8.41 0.96
C TYR A 180 3.52 8.67 0.79
N PHE A 181 2.68 7.74 1.25
CA PHE A 181 1.23 7.94 1.30
C PHE A 181 0.76 7.95 2.74
N ILE A 182 0.15 9.07 3.16
CA ILE A 182 -0.39 9.24 4.51
C ILE A 182 -1.87 9.58 4.42
N ALA A 183 -2.66 9.05 5.34
CA ALA A 183 -4.10 9.26 5.35
C ALA A 183 -4.60 9.45 6.78
N GLY A 184 -5.46 10.46 6.93
CA GLY A 184 -6.12 10.81 8.18
C GLY A 184 -7.63 10.81 7.99
N LYS A 185 -8.37 10.16 8.90
CA LYS A 185 -9.84 10.20 8.90
C LYS A 185 -10.32 11.03 10.08
N PHE A 186 -11.17 12.02 9.79
CA PHE A 186 -11.94 12.72 10.80
C PHE A 186 -13.10 11.83 11.26
N ASP A 187 -12.96 11.26 12.45
CA ASP A 187 -13.99 10.41 13.05
C ASP A 187 -14.93 11.26 13.91
N ARG A 188 -16.24 11.07 13.73
CA ARG A 188 -17.26 11.76 14.53
C ARG A 188 -17.22 11.35 16.00
N LEU A 189 -16.62 10.21 16.35
CA LEU A 189 -16.47 9.76 17.73
C LEU A 189 -15.25 10.37 18.45
N GLN A 190 -14.33 11.02 17.72
CA GLN A 190 -13.10 11.62 18.27
C GLN A 190 -13.10 13.16 18.17
N GLN A 191 -14.28 13.78 18.20
CA GLN A 191 -14.46 15.23 18.02
C GLN A 191 -13.70 16.08 19.04
N ASN A 192 -13.38 15.53 20.22
CA ASN A 192 -12.73 16.26 21.30
C ASN A 192 -11.20 16.32 21.18
N ILE A 193 -10.60 15.67 20.17
CA ILE A 193 -9.15 15.68 19.95
C ILE A 193 -8.85 16.55 18.72
N PRO A 194 -8.34 17.79 18.92
CA PRO A 194 -7.99 18.67 17.81
C PRO A 194 -6.91 18.02 16.95
N TYR A 195 -7.00 18.22 15.64
CA TYR A 195 -6.03 17.70 14.65
C TYR A 195 -5.85 16.17 14.62
N SER A 196 -6.72 15.39 15.26
CA SER A 196 -6.61 13.91 15.34
C SER A 196 -6.41 13.23 13.98
N ALA A 197 -7.05 13.71 12.92
CA ALA A 197 -6.86 13.18 11.57
C ALA A 197 -5.44 13.44 11.04
N LEU A 198 -4.89 14.64 11.26
CA LEU A 198 -3.51 14.97 10.87
C LEU A 198 -2.50 14.15 11.68
N VAL A 199 -2.72 14.03 12.99
CA VAL A 199 -1.90 13.18 13.88
C VAL A 199 -1.85 11.75 13.35
N LYS A 200 -3.02 11.13 13.09
CA LYS A 200 -3.09 9.78 12.50
C LYS A 200 -2.37 9.66 11.16
N ALA A 201 -2.49 10.67 10.29
CA ALA A 201 -1.80 10.67 9.01
C ALA A 201 -0.27 10.66 9.22
N PHE A 202 0.25 11.51 10.10
CA PHE A 202 1.66 11.58 10.40
C PHE A 202 2.18 10.35 11.15
N GLN A 203 1.40 9.74 12.04
CA GLN A 203 1.73 8.45 12.65
C GLN A 203 2.01 7.38 11.58
N GLY A 204 1.16 7.32 10.54
CA GLY A 204 1.38 6.45 9.39
C GLY A 204 2.68 6.78 8.64
N SER A 205 3.08 8.05 8.58
CA SER A 205 4.37 8.47 8.01
C SER A 205 5.56 7.96 8.84
N ILE A 206 5.46 8.08 10.16
CA ILE A 206 6.52 7.67 11.09
C ILE A 206 6.71 6.16 11.01
N GLN A 207 5.64 5.38 11.04
CA GLN A 207 5.70 3.93 10.85
C GLN A 207 6.36 3.55 9.53
N GLN A 208 6.05 4.26 8.43
CA GLN A 208 6.75 4.04 7.17
C GLN A 208 8.25 4.34 7.30
N ILE A 209 8.65 5.45 7.92
CA ILE A 209 10.07 5.83 8.09
C ILE A 209 10.83 4.80 8.93
N LEU A 210 10.21 4.25 9.97
CA LEU A 210 10.82 3.22 10.82
C LEU A 210 11.12 1.91 10.07
N THR A 211 10.46 1.64 8.94
CA THR A 211 10.71 0.46 8.10
C THR A 211 11.76 0.67 7.00
N GLU A 212 12.41 1.84 6.94
CA GLU A 212 13.43 2.14 5.93
C GLU A 212 14.81 1.55 6.25
N SER A 213 15.69 1.56 5.25
CA SER A 213 17.12 1.37 5.45
C SER A 213 17.71 2.38 6.45
N GLU A 214 18.74 1.95 7.17
CA GLU A 214 19.46 2.77 8.16
C GLU A 214 19.91 4.13 7.58
N THR A 215 20.34 4.14 6.31
CA THR A 215 20.79 5.36 5.62
C THR A 215 19.70 6.43 5.53
N LYS A 216 18.49 6.06 5.13
CA LYS A 216 17.36 6.99 5.01
C LYS A 216 16.76 7.32 6.37
N PHE A 217 16.82 6.39 7.32
CA PHE A 217 16.43 6.65 8.69
C PHE A 217 17.29 7.78 9.28
N GLN A 218 18.61 7.73 9.11
CA GLN A 218 19.52 8.81 9.56
C GLN A 218 19.26 10.13 8.83
N GLU A 219 18.96 10.09 7.53
CA GLU A 219 18.60 11.27 6.75
C GLU A 219 17.33 11.94 7.30
N TRP A 220 16.29 11.15 7.60
CA TRP A 220 15.06 11.64 8.21
C TRP A 220 15.27 12.17 9.62
N ARG A 221 16.07 11.48 10.44
CA ARG A 221 16.43 11.94 11.77
C ARG A 221 17.08 13.32 11.72
N SER A 222 18.07 13.51 10.85
CA SER A 222 18.73 14.81 10.66
C SER A 222 17.74 15.88 10.22
N LYS A 223 16.91 15.60 9.21
CA LYS A 223 15.89 16.54 8.72
C LYS A 223 14.88 16.93 9.78
N LEU A 224 14.39 15.98 10.57
CA LEU A 224 13.42 16.23 11.64
C LEU A 224 14.05 17.03 12.77
N LEU A 225 15.27 16.70 13.21
CA LEU A 225 15.97 17.48 14.23
C LEU A 225 16.19 18.93 13.78
N THR A 226 16.62 19.16 12.54
CA THR A 226 16.80 20.51 12.01
C THR A 226 15.48 21.28 11.85
N ALA A 227 14.39 20.61 11.45
CA ALA A 227 13.11 21.27 11.21
C ALA A 227 12.31 21.53 12.50
N LEU A 228 12.40 20.62 13.48
CA LEU A 228 11.66 20.72 14.74
C LEU A 228 12.39 21.56 15.78
N ASP A 229 13.72 21.49 15.82
CA ASP A 229 14.58 22.25 16.71
C ASP A 229 14.01 22.26 18.15
N ASN A 230 13.74 23.43 18.73
CA ASN A 230 13.22 23.58 20.09
C ASN A 230 11.77 23.06 20.30
N ASN A 231 11.03 22.76 19.23
CA ASN A 231 9.65 22.30 19.30
C ASN A 231 9.52 20.76 19.31
N ALA A 232 10.65 20.03 19.31
CA ALA A 232 10.64 18.58 19.19
C ALA A 232 9.83 17.87 20.28
N GLN A 233 9.90 18.33 21.55
CA GLN A 233 9.12 17.75 22.65
C GLN A 233 7.61 17.93 22.47
N ILE A 234 7.16 19.10 21.99
CA ILE A 234 5.73 19.37 21.73
C ILE A 234 5.19 18.41 20.66
N ILE A 235 5.99 18.12 19.63
CA ILE A 235 5.60 17.16 18.59
C ILE A 235 5.56 15.73 19.13
N ILE A 236 6.49 15.34 20.01
CA ILE A 236 6.45 14.03 20.69
C ILE A 236 5.19 13.89 21.54
N ASP A 237 4.79 14.93 22.27
CA ASP A 237 3.58 14.89 23.12
C ASP A 237 2.31 14.65 22.29
N VAL A 238 2.31 15.08 21.02
CA VAL A 238 1.19 14.91 20.07
C VAL A 238 1.31 13.63 19.24
N ILE A 239 2.54 13.23 18.88
CA ILE A 239 2.88 12.09 18.04
C ILE A 239 4.04 11.31 18.71
N PRO A 240 3.75 10.43 19.68
CA PRO A 240 4.77 9.75 20.47
C PRO A 240 5.77 8.94 19.65
N GLU A 241 5.33 8.42 18.50
CA GLU A 241 6.16 7.61 17.61
C GLU A 241 7.38 8.39 17.06
N VAL A 242 7.33 9.73 17.05
CA VAL A 242 8.46 10.57 16.63
C VAL A 242 9.67 10.37 17.53
N GLU A 243 9.48 10.07 18.82
CA GLU A 243 10.55 9.80 19.77
C GLU A 243 11.42 8.62 19.31
N SER A 244 10.83 7.62 18.63
CA SER A 244 11.57 6.48 18.08
C SER A 244 12.55 6.86 16.97
N ILE A 245 12.38 8.02 16.33
CA ILE A 245 13.28 8.52 15.28
C ILE A 245 14.33 9.47 15.86
N ILE A 246 13.91 10.49 16.62
CA ILE A 246 14.80 11.56 17.06
C ILE A 246 15.42 11.34 18.46
N GLY A 247 14.90 10.36 19.21
CA GLY A 247 15.27 10.08 20.59
C GLY A 247 14.61 11.03 21.60
N LYS A 248 14.79 10.74 22.89
CA LYS A 248 14.31 11.57 24.01
C LYS A 248 14.82 12.99 23.89
N GLN A 249 13.91 13.96 24.03
CA GLN A 249 14.24 15.38 23.99
C GLN A 249 14.22 15.96 25.42
N PRO A 250 15.00 17.02 25.69
CA PRO A 250 14.90 17.73 26.96
C PRO A 250 13.50 18.34 27.10
N ALA A 251 12.94 18.29 28.32
CA ALA A 251 11.57 18.72 28.62
C ALA A 251 11.33 20.23 28.43
N ASP A 252 12.39 21.01 28.16
CA ASP A 252 12.39 22.48 28.16
C ASP A 252 12.02 23.11 26.79
N GLY A 253 11.24 22.40 25.97
CA GLY A 253 10.66 22.93 24.72
C GLY A 253 9.35 23.72 24.91
N ARG A 254 9.06 24.21 26.12
CA ARG A 254 7.85 25.03 26.37
C ARG A 254 8.07 26.42 25.80
N ILE A 255 7.43 26.69 24.67
CA ILE A 255 7.32 28.02 24.03
C ILE A 255 7.17 29.10 25.12
N GLY A 256 8.06 30.10 25.06
CA GLY A 256 7.98 31.30 25.89
C GLY A 256 6.58 31.92 25.84
N ASN A 257 6.03 32.18 27.03
CA ASN A 257 4.82 32.95 27.23
C ASN A 257 4.94 34.34 26.56
N ASN A 258 4.51 34.46 25.30
CA ASN A 258 3.98 35.73 24.80
C ASN A 258 2.48 35.72 25.00
N ARG A 259 2.08 35.83 26.27
CA ARG A 259 0.77 36.39 26.61
C ARG A 259 0.80 37.85 26.16
N VAL A 260 0.17 38.12 25.02
CA VAL A 260 -0.33 39.45 24.71
C VAL A 260 -1.27 39.83 25.84
N SER A 261 -0.77 40.66 26.77
CA SER A 261 -1.59 41.41 27.70
C SER A 261 -2.43 42.39 26.91
N LYS A 262 -3.62 41.94 26.46
CA LYS A 262 -4.74 42.87 26.28
C LYS A 262 -5.37 43.06 27.65
N SER A 263 -4.91 44.10 28.33
CA SER A 263 -5.63 44.77 29.40
C SER A 263 -6.34 45.95 28.76
N PHE A 264 -7.65 46.04 29.00
CA PHE A 264 -8.60 47.16 28.80
C PHE A 264 -8.12 48.42 28.07
#